data_AF-A0A926YL44-F1
#
_entry.id   AF-A0A926YL44-F1
#
_cell.length_a   1.000
_cell.length_b   1.000
_cell.length_c   1.000
_cell.angle_alpha   90.00
_cell.angle_beta   90.00
_cell.angle_gamma   90.00
#
_symmetry.space_group_name_H-M   'P 1'
#
loop_
_entity.id
_entity.type
_entity.pdbx_description
1 polymer ?
#
loop_
_entity_poly.entity_id
_entity_poly.type
_entity_poly.pdbx_seq_one_letter_code
_entity_poly.pdbx_strand_id
1 'polypeptide(L)'
;MAERLESVKAGLIGALTASVIFGALVLAQGWLSLRFAQFAAWSPSADSLRLLIGGAIAALSGFLFGITYRYIIRQDQNPHLKSGAVLAFGLVRGLALMEGTLHESIALLPSALLPLVLLGAESLLLFAGTRLVLDSALADGWLKPFGALNSNKR
;
A
#
# COMPACT_ATOMS: atom_id res chain seq x y z
N MET A 1 -23.85 -3.44 -14.11
CA MET A 1 -23.78 -2.64 -12.86
C MET A 1 -23.17 -3.40 -11.68
N ALA A 2 -23.55 -4.66 -11.41
CA ALA A 2 -23.02 -5.45 -10.28
C ALA A 2 -21.48 -5.53 -10.21
N GLU A 3 -20.80 -5.76 -11.34
CA GLU A 3 -19.32 -5.77 -11.41
C GLU A 3 -18.65 -4.46 -10.98
N ARG A 4 -19.34 -3.32 -11.14
CA ARG A 4 -18.80 -2.01 -10.72
C ARG A 4 -18.88 -1.83 -9.21
N LEU A 5 -19.96 -2.30 -8.56
CA LEU A 5 -20.11 -2.25 -7.11
C LEU A 5 -19.07 -3.13 -6.40
N GLU A 6 -18.81 -4.33 -6.91
CA GLU A 6 -17.79 -5.22 -6.34
C GLU A 6 -16.37 -4.64 -6.45
N SER A 7 -16.06 -3.92 -7.54
CA SER A 7 -14.78 -3.20 -7.65
C SER A 7 -14.68 -2.06 -6.63
N VAL A 8 -15.75 -1.28 -6.43
CA VAL A 8 -15.76 -0.23 -5.40
C VAL A 8 -15.60 -0.84 -4.01
N LYS A 9 -16.24 -1.98 -3.73
CA LYS A 9 -16.08 -2.71 -2.47
C LYS A 9 -14.63 -3.17 -2.26
N ALA A 10 -13.99 -3.72 -3.30
CA ALA A 10 -12.57 -4.09 -3.24
C ALA A 10 -11.67 -2.89 -2.98
N GLY A 11 -11.96 -1.76 -3.63
CA GLY A 11 -11.28 -0.50 -3.38
C GLY A 11 -11.45 -0.03 -1.93
N LEU A 12 -12.67 -0.05 -1.38
CA LEU A 12 -12.92 0.36 0.00
C LEU A 12 -12.19 -0.52 1.02
N ILE A 13 -12.17 -1.84 0.82
CA ILE A 13 -11.39 -2.76 1.64
C ILE A 13 -9.89 -2.42 1.53
N GLY A 14 -9.40 -2.17 0.31
CA GLY A 14 -8.03 -1.73 0.07
C GLY A 14 -7.68 -0.42 0.77
N ALA A 15 -8.58 0.56 0.76
CA ALA A 15 -8.38 1.86 1.40
C ALA A 15 -8.32 1.75 2.93
N LEU A 16 -9.26 1.00 3.52
CA LEU A 16 -9.33 0.80 4.97
C LEU A 16 -8.10 0.05 5.47
N THR A 17 -7.72 -1.02 4.79
CA THR A 17 -6.54 -1.83 5.16
C THR A 17 -5.25 -1.04 5.01
N ALA A 18 -5.06 -0.31 3.90
CA ALA A 18 -3.92 0.57 3.72
C ALA A 18 -3.85 1.67 4.80
N SER A 19 -4.99 2.22 5.21
CA SER A 19 -5.04 3.24 6.27
C SER A 19 -4.64 2.66 7.63
N VAL A 20 -5.12 1.46 7.96
CA VAL A 20 -4.74 0.76 9.20
C VAL A 20 -3.26 0.42 9.20
N ILE A 21 -2.73 -0.11 8.09
CA ILE A 21 -1.31 -0.45 7.97
C ILE A 21 -0.46 0.82 8.04
N PHE A 22 -0.84 1.91 7.37
CA PHE A 22 -0.15 3.19 7.46
C PHE A 22 -0.11 3.71 8.89
N GLY A 23 -1.24 3.68 9.61
CA GLY A 23 -1.29 4.08 11.02
C GLY A 23 -0.36 3.23 11.90
N ALA A 24 -0.35 1.90 11.71
CA ALA A 24 0.56 1.01 12.41
C ALA A 24 2.04 1.31 12.10
N LEU A 25 2.36 1.61 10.84
CA LEU A 25 3.71 1.97 10.41
C LEU A 25 4.16 3.31 11.02
N VAL A 26 3.30 4.32 11.05
CA VAL A 26 3.59 5.61 11.71
C VAL A 26 3.89 5.41 13.20
N LEU A 27 3.09 4.59 13.89
CA LEU A 27 3.34 4.26 15.30
C LEU A 27 4.66 3.51 15.48
N ALA A 28 4.95 2.54 14.61
CA ALA A 28 6.20 1.79 14.65
C ALA A 28 7.43 2.70 14.38
N GLN A 29 7.34 3.61 13.42
CA GLN A 29 8.39 4.60 13.13
C GLN A 29 8.64 5.53 14.32
N GLY A 30 7.57 6.03 14.95
CA GLY A 30 7.66 6.84 16.16
C GLY A 30 8.33 6.09 17.31
N TRP A 31 7.94 4.83 17.53
CA TRP A 31 8.55 4.00 18.56
C TRP A 31 10.03 3.69 18.29
N LEU A 32 10.39 3.39 17.04
CA LEU A 32 11.75 3.01 16.65
C LEU A 32 12.71 4.19 16.68
N SER A 33 12.28 5.37 16.21
CA SER A 33 13.08 6.61 16.24
C SER A 33 13.40 7.07 17.66
N LEU A 34 12.53 6.81 18.64
CA LEU A 34 12.79 7.09 20.06
C LEU A 34 13.78 6.11 20.70
N ARG A 35 13.96 4.91 20.14
CA ARG A 35 14.83 3.86 20.69
C ARG A 35 16.21 3.82 20.04
N PHE A 36 16.30 4.24 18.79
CA PHE A 36 17.49 4.06 17.98
C PHE A 36 17.78 5.32 17.14
N ALA A 37 18.88 6.01 17.46
CA ALA A 37 19.25 7.28 16.82
C ALA A 37 19.42 7.19 15.29
N GLN A 38 19.81 6.01 14.77
CA GLN A 38 19.95 5.75 13.33
C GLN A 38 18.63 5.87 12.53
N PHE A 39 17.46 5.79 13.19
CA PHE A 39 16.15 5.96 12.56
C PHE A 39 15.54 7.34 12.77
N ALA A 40 16.26 8.29 13.38
CA ALA A 40 15.75 9.65 13.57
C ALA A 40 15.38 10.34 12.25
N ALA A 41 16.12 10.06 11.17
CA ALA A 41 15.84 10.55 9.82
C ALA A 41 14.59 9.91 9.17
N TRP A 42 14.13 8.76 9.67
CA TRP A 42 12.90 8.07 9.26
C TRP A 42 11.80 8.23 10.32
N SER A 43 11.84 9.34 11.08
CA SER A 43 10.76 9.67 12.00
C SER A 43 9.54 10.20 11.24
N PRO A 44 8.33 9.91 11.72
CA PRO A 44 7.12 10.44 11.11
C PRO A 44 7.10 11.96 11.26
N SER A 45 6.50 12.66 10.30
CA SER A 45 6.37 14.12 10.34
C SER A 45 5.61 14.56 11.60
N ALA A 46 6.16 15.51 12.36
CA ALA A 46 5.47 16.09 13.52
C ALA A 46 4.27 16.98 13.12
N ASP A 47 4.23 17.40 11.86
CA ASP A 47 3.12 18.18 11.30
C ASP A 47 1.91 17.28 11.03
N SER A 48 0.85 17.51 11.80
CA SER A 48 -0.44 16.84 11.67
C SER A 48 -1.03 16.91 10.25
N LEU A 49 -0.78 17.99 9.52
CA LEU A 49 -1.31 18.17 8.17
C LEU A 49 -0.54 17.29 7.17
N ARG A 50 0.79 17.22 7.27
CA ARG A 50 1.61 16.29 6.46
C ARG A 50 1.24 14.83 6.73
N LEU A 51 0.97 14.46 7.99
CA LEU A 51 0.50 13.12 8.34
C LEU A 51 -0.88 12.81 7.74
N LEU A 52 -1.81 13.76 7.79
CA LEU A 52 -3.16 13.60 7.25
C LEU A 52 -3.12 13.45 5.72
N ILE A 53 -2.29 14.26 5.04
CA ILE A 53 -2.04 14.13 3.59
C ILE A 53 -1.42 12.77 3.28
N GLY A 54 -0.37 12.36 4.02
CA GLY A 54 0.28 11.06 3.83
C GLY A 54 -0.68 9.89 4.00
N GLY A 55 -1.55 9.97 5.01
CA GLY A 55 -2.63 9.00 5.25
C GLY A 55 -3.66 8.99 4.12
N ALA A 56 -4.07 10.16 3.62
CA ALA A 56 -4.98 10.26 2.47
C ALA A 56 -4.36 9.65 1.20
N ILE A 57 -3.08 9.91 0.94
CA ILE A 57 -2.34 9.31 -0.18
C ILE A 57 -2.25 7.80 -0.02
N ALA A 58 -1.96 7.30 1.18
CA ALA A 58 -1.93 5.87 1.47
C ALA A 58 -3.30 5.21 1.25
N ALA A 59 -4.38 5.84 1.73
CA ALA A 59 -5.75 5.36 1.55
C ALA A 59 -6.16 5.33 0.07
N LEU A 60 -5.88 6.40 -0.69
CA LEU A 60 -6.15 6.47 -2.13
C LEU A 60 -5.32 5.46 -2.92
N SER A 61 -4.05 5.28 -2.55
CA SER A 61 -3.18 4.28 -3.17
C SER A 61 -3.68 2.86 -2.90
N GLY A 62 -4.10 2.57 -1.67
CA GLY A 62 -4.72 1.30 -1.29
C GLY A 62 -6.06 1.06 -1.99
N PHE A 63 -6.86 2.12 -2.15
CA PHE A 63 -8.12 2.08 -2.92
C PHE A 63 -7.87 1.67 -4.37
N LEU A 64 -6.94 2.36 -5.04
CA LEU A 64 -6.61 2.10 -6.43
C LEU A 64 -5.96 0.72 -6.60
N PHE A 65 -5.11 0.32 -5.66
CA PHE A 65 -4.55 -1.03 -5.60
C PHE A 65 -5.65 -2.08 -5.46
N GLY A 66 -6.61 -1.91 -4.54
CA GLY A 66 -7.70 -2.88 -4.35
C GLY A 66 -8.58 -3.06 -5.59
N ILE A 67 -8.90 -1.97 -6.28
CA ILE A 67 -9.62 -2.03 -7.57
C ILE A 67 -8.80 -2.80 -8.59
N THR A 68 -7.55 -2.39 -8.83
CA THR A 68 -6.69 -2.99 -9.85
C THR A 68 -6.36 -4.45 -9.55
N TYR A 69 -6.13 -4.79 -8.28
CA TYR A 69 -5.86 -6.15 -7.81
C TYR A 69 -6.98 -7.13 -8.16
N ARG A 70 -8.24 -6.69 -8.02
CA ARG A 70 -9.41 -7.49 -8.40
C ARG A 70 -9.44 -7.81 -9.91
N TYR A 71 -8.94 -6.92 -10.76
CA TYR A 71 -8.83 -7.17 -12.20
C TYR A 71 -7.64 -8.06 -12.56
N ILE A 72 -6.54 -7.95 -11.81
CA ILE A 72 -5.32 -8.73 -12.01
C ILE A 72 -5.54 -10.20 -11.63
N ILE A 73 -6.21 -10.45 -10.50
CA ILE A 73 -6.66 -11.80 -10.14
C ILE A 73 -7.93 -12.13 -10.93
N ARG A 74 -7.73 -12.47 -12.21
CA ARG A 74 -8.63 -13.39 -12.89
C ARG A 74 -8.34 -14.81 -12.39
N GLN A 75 -9.22 -15.75 -12.71
CA GLN A 75 -9.22 -17.16 -12.28
C GLN A 75 -7.87 -17.93 -12.43
N ASP A 76 -6.84 -17.31 -13.02
CA ASP A 76 -5.48 -17.84 -13.12
C ASP A 76 -4.73 -17.78 -11.78
N GLN A 77 -4.30 -18.95 -11.30
CA GLN A 77 -3.61 -19.11 -10.02
C GLN A 77 -2.11 -18.76 -10.08
N ASN A 78 -1.66 -17.91 -10.99
CA ASN A 78 -0.23 -17.62 -11.14
C ASN A 78 0.28 -16.76 -9.96
N PRO A 79 1.09 -17.31 -9.03
CA PRO A 79 1.52 -16.60 -7.83
C PRO A 79 2.42 -15.39 -8.15
N HIS A 80 3.09 -15.41 -9.31
CA HIS A 80 3.99 -14.35 -9.79
C HIS A 80 3.24 -13.07 -10.17
N LEU A 81 1.99 -13.16 -10.64
CA LEU A 81 1.18 -11.98 -10.96
C LEU A 81 0.86 -11.17 -9.70
N LYS A 82 0.54 -11.87 -8.61
CA LYS A 82 0.18 -11.23 -7.35
C LYS A 82 1.36 -10.51 -6.69
N SER A 83 2.56 -11.10 -6.75
CA SER A 83 3.78 -10.47 -6.20
C SER A 83 4.25 -9.33 -7.10
N GLY A 84 4.17 -9.49 -8.42
CA GLY A 84 4.45 -8.42 -9.39
C GLY A 84 3.59 -7.18 -9.17
N ALA A 85 2.29 -7.34 -8.88
CA ALA A 85 1.40 -6.22 -8.56
C ALA A 85 1.84 -5.45 -7.30
N VAL A 86 2.17 -6.17 -6.22
CA VAL A 86 2.67 -5.54 -4.97
C VAL A 86 3.99 -4.81 -5.21
N LEU A 87 4.91 -5.42 -5.95
CA LEU A 87 6.19 -4.80 -6.30
C LEU A 87 5.99 -3.55 -7.15
N ALA A 88 5.15 -3.58 -8.18
CA ALA A 88 4.92 -2.43 -9.05
C ALA A 88 4.35 -1.23 -8.27
N PHE A 89 3.28 -1.43 -7.50
CA PHE A 89 2.67 -0.36 -6.72
C PHE A 89 3.60 0.11 -5.58
N GLY A 90 4.27 -0.81 -4.90
CA GLY A 90 5.19 -0.48 -3.81
C GLY A 90 6.43 0.28 -4.29
N LEU A 91 7.01 -0.10 -5.42
CA LEU A 91 8.14 0.62 -6.00
C LEU A 91 7.72 2.00 -6.52
N VAL A 92 6.59 2.11 -7.23
CA VAL A 92 6.10 3.42 -7.72
C VAL A 92 5.82 4.38 -6.55
N ARG A 93 5.14 3.93 -5.49
CA ARG A 93 4.92 4.74 -4.29
C ARG A 93 6.23 5.05 -3.58
N GLY A 94 7.09 4.05 -3.38
CA GLY A 94 8.38 4.21 -2.70
C GLY A 94 9.25 5.24 -3.39
N LEU A 95 9.40 5.15 -4.72
CA LEU A 95 10.17 6.08 -5.53
C LEU A 95 9.58 7.50 -5.51
N ALA A 96 8.25 7.65 -5.55
CA ALA A 96 7.61 8.96 -5.45
C ALA A 96 7.86 9.63 -4.10
N LEU A 97 7.83 8.86 -3.00
CA LEU A 97 8.17 9.39 -1.68
C LEU A 97 9.67 9.74 -1.58
N MET A 98 10.55 8.92 -2.19
CA MET A 98 11.98 9.21 -2.29
C MET A 98 12.24 10.53 -3.00
N GLU A 99 11.60 10.78 -4.15
CA GLU A 99 11.71 12.04 -4.89
C GLU A 99 11.34 13.25 -4.02
N GLY A 100 10.24 13.16 -3.27
CA GLY A 100 9.83 14.21 -2.32
C GLY A 100 10.88 14.48 -1.23
N THR A 101 11.50 13.43 -0.67
CA THR A 101 12.55 13.58 0.36
C THR A 101 13.86 14.11 -0.20
N LEU A 102 14.24 13.72 -1.42
CA LEU A 102 15.47 14.18 -2.08
C LEU A 102 15.39 15.66 -2.45
N HIS A 103 14.20 16.16 -2.81
CA HIS A 103 13.98 17.57 -3.12
C HIS A 103 14.17 18.48 -1.90
N GLU A 104 13.79 18.02 -0.70
CA GLU A 104 14.01 18.77 0.54
C GLU A 104 15.42 18.54 1.15
N SER A 105 16.14 17.49 0.73
CA SER A 105 17.38 17.02 1.38
C SER A 105 18.53 16.78 0.39
N ILE A 106 19.00 17.83 -0.31
CA ILE A 106 20.14 17.75 -1.26
C ILE A 106 21.49 17.44 -0.55
N ALA A 107 21.54 17.36 0.78
CA ALA A 107 22.79 17.50 1.54
C ALA A 107 23.56 16.23 1.96
N LEU A 108 23.06 14.98 1.87
CA LEU A 108 23.76 13.84 2.52
C LEU A 108 23.71 12.50 1.75
N LEU A 109 24.49 12.39 0.68
CA LEU A 109 24.57 11.18 -0.17
C LEU A 109 24.96 9.85 0.56
N PRO A 110 25.83 9.82 1.59
CA PRO A 110 26.24 8.54 2.20
C PRO A 110 25.24 7.99 3.24
N SER A 111 24.52 8.86 3.96
CA SER A 111 23.56 8.47 5.01
C SER A 111 22.11 8.38 4.52
N ALA A 112 21.85 8.71 3.25
CA ALA A 112 20.52 8.68 2.66
C ALA A 112 20.03 7.27 2.27
N LEU A 113 20.92 6.27 2.14
CA LEU A 113 20.53 4.94 1.67
C LEU A 113 19.59 4.20 2.65
N LEU A 114 19.83 4.34 3.96
CA LEU A 114 19.00 3.69 4.98
C LEU A 114 17.55 4.20 4.97
N PRO A 115 17.28 5.52 5.07
CA PRO A 115 15.91 6.03 4.95
C PRO A 115 15.28 5.72 3.58
N LEU A 116 16.07 5.66 2.51
CA LEU A 116 15.61 5.27 1.17
C LEU A 116 15.02 3.85 1.15
N VAL A 117 15.78 2.89 1.67
CA VAL A 117 15.38 1.48 1.74
C VAL A 117 14.18 1.32 2.67
N LEU A 118 14.14 2.05 3.78
CA LEU A 118 13.02 2.04 4.72
C LEU A 118 11.72 2.56 4.10
N LEU A 119 11.77 3.63 3.30
CA LEU A 119 10.61 4.17 2.58
C LEU A 119 10.09 3.23 1.49
N GLY A 120 10.99 2.61 0.74
CA GLY A 120 10.63 1.56 -0.21
C GLY A 120 10.01 0.35 0.49
N ALA A 121 10.63 -0.11 1.58
CA ALA A 121 10.13 -1.23 2.39
C ALA A 121 8.76 -0.91 3.00
N GLU A 122 8.54 0.29 3.52
CA GLU A 122 7.25 0.76 4.02
C GLU A 122 6.15 0.62 2.96
N SER A 123 6.44 1.06 1.73
CA SER A 123 5.50 0.97 0.61
C SER A 123 5.20 -0.48 0.23
N LEU A 124 6.22 -1.34 0.19
CA LEU A 124 6.05 -2.76 -0.05
C LEU A 124 5.22 -3.44 1.03
N LEU A 125 5.48 -3.13 2.32
CA LEU A 125 4.72 -3.66 3.45
C LEU A 125 3.26 -3.21 3.39
N LEU A 126 2.99 -1.96 3.02
CA LEU A 126 1.64 -1.43 2.87
C LEU A 126 0.85 -2.22 1.83
N PHE A 127 1.38 -2.41 0.61
CA PHE A 127 0.67 -3.13 -0.44
C PHE A 127 0.67 -4.65 -0.22
N ALA A 128 1.71 -5.21 0.40
CA ALA A 128 1.75 -6.63 0.76
C ALA A 128 0.67 -6.96 1.82
N GLY A 129 0.56 -6.15 2.88
CA GLY A 129 -0.48 -6.33 3.89
C GLY A 129 -1.88 -6.12 3.30
N THR A 130 -2.07 -5.07 2.49
CA THR A 130 -3.33 -4.83 1.78
C THR A 130 -3.73 -6.02 0.91
N ARG A 131 -2.76 -6.60 0.19
CA ARG A 131 -2.96 -7.82 -0.59
C ARG A 131 -3.44 -8.99 0.27
N LEU A 132 -2.83 -9.26 1.42
CA LEU A 132 -3.21 -10.40 2.27
C LEU A 132 -4.67 -10.32 2.70
N VAL A 133 -5.14 -9.11 3.03
CA VAL A 133 -6.54 -8.90 3.40
C VAL A 133 -7.47 -9.05 2.19
N LEU A 134 -7.07 -8.55 1.01
CA LEU A 134 -7.85 -8.74 -0.23
C LEU A 134 -7.90 -10.22 -0.65
N ASP A 135 -6.79 -10.95 -0.55
CA ASP A 135 -6.73 -12.39 -0.81
C ASP A 135 -7.66 -13.16 0.15
N SER A 136 -7.68 -12.78 1.44
CA SER A 136 -8.58 -13.36 2.44
C SER A 136 -10.04 -13.05 2.13
N ALA A 137 -10.36 -11.80 1.80
CA ALA A 137 -11.72 -11.39 1.44
C ALA A 137 -12.21 -12.06 0.14
N LEU A 138 -11.32 -12.39 -0.80
CA LEU A 138 -11.64 -13.20 -1.97
C LEU A 138 -11.87 -14.67 -1.61
N ALA A 139 -11.05 -15.24 -0.71
CA ALA A 139 -11.17 -16.63 -0.26
C ALA A 139 -12.47 -16.87 0.53
N ASP A 140 -12.85 -15.93 1.41
CA ASP A 140 -14.08 -15.97 2.20
C ASP A 140 -15.34 -15.66 1.37
N GLY A 141 -15.19 -15.35 0.08
CA GLY A 141 -16.29 -15.00 -0.82
C GLY A 141 -16.92 -13.63 -0.56
N TRP A 142 -16.32 -12.81 0.32
CA TRP A 142 -16.74 -11.43 0.57
C TRP A 142 -16.57 -10.54 -0.67
N LEU A 143 -15.60 -10.87 -1.51
CA LEU A 143 -15.36 -10.29 -2.82
C LEU A 143 -15.49 -11.38 -3.89
N LYS A 144 -16.18 -11.07 -4.98
CA LYS A 144 -16.25 -11.99 -6.13
C LYS A 144 -15.13 -11.67 -7.13
N PRO A 145 -14.36 -12.68 -7.58
CA PRO A 145 -13.39 -12.49 -8.64
C PRO A 145 -14.10 -12.02 -9.91
N PHE A 146 -13.41 -11.16 -10.67
CA PHE A 146 -13.99 -10.52 -11.85
C PHE A 146 -14.38 -11.59 -12.89
N GLY A 147 -15.63 -11.55 -13.37
CA GLY A 147 -16.16 -12.51 -14.34
C GLY A 147 -16.96 -13.68 -13.74
N ALA A 148 -16.83 -13.97 -12.45
CA ALA A 148 -17.63 -15.01 -11.79
C ALA A 148 -19.14 -14.66 -11.73
N LEU A 149 -19.48 -13.36 -11.74
CA LEU A 149 -20.87 -12.90 -11.75
C LEU A 149 -21.60 -13.13 -13.08
N ASN A 150 -20.87 -13.34 -14.19
CA ASN A 150 -21.45 -13.61 -15.50
C ASN A 150 -21.64 -15.11 -15.79
N SER A 151 -21.01 -16.00 -15.00
CA SER A 151 -21.13 -17.46 -15.19
C SER A 151 -22.47 -18.02 -14.69
N ASN A 152 -23.18 -17.33 -13.79
CA ASN A 152 -24.46 -17.79 -13.24
C ASN A 152 -25.68 -17.44 -14.12
N LYS A 153 -25.44 -17.14 -15.41
CA LYS A 153 -26.46 -16.78 -16.41
C LYS A 153 -26.35 -17.61 -17.69
N ARG A 154 -25.62 -18.74 -17.67
CA ARG A 154 -25.58 -19.70 -18.78
C ARG A 154 -26.02 -21.06 -18.29
#